data_AF-A0AAD0SP57-F1
#
_entry.id   AF-A0AAD0SP57-F1
#
_cell.length_a   1.000
_cell.length_b   1.000
_cell.length_c   1.000
_cell.angle_alpha   90.00
_cell.angle_beta   90.00
_cell.angle_gamma   90.00
#
_symmetry.space_group_name_H-M   'P 1'
#
loop_
_entity.id
_entity.type
_entity.pdbx_description
1 polymer ?
#
loop_
_entity_poly.entity_id
_entity_poly.type
_entity_poly.pdbx_seq_one_letter_code
_entity_poly.pdbx_strand_id
1 'polypeptide(L)'
;MYTTITKFKIPSVLEEILKDLQKIGATPILVGGSVRDFFLNIPIKDYDIEIFGINSLEIIQNCLEKFGSVKLVGKSFGVLTLKVNEYDFDFALPRTEIKIGNTHQDFEVITNANLSFKEAAIRRDFTINAIGYDFLRKEFLDPFDGINDLKNKIIKHINDTTFIEDSLRVYRAVQFASRFDFEIDENTKKLCNQIVLNGDLVHLPKERIYEEFKKLFLKSAKPSIGFELLRELGVLKYFPELEVLINCIQDPIYHPEGDVWIHTMMSLDELARILKEENIEDEYRKLYLFYGILCHDFGKPFCTKEIDGKITSFKHESLGIEPTISFLSKLTNEKKFIEIVCSLVKNHLTPFQLYLAESSLKAIKRLSLKVNIEDLCLVCLSDCLGRTIKDKEKCPNAISWLLNKAKELDIHNVPIKQLVQGRDLIKLGFKPSDKFKEILEFAFDLQLDFHLEKNLIIKKIMEKY
;
A
#
# COMPACT_ATOMS: atom_id res chain seq x y z
N MET A 1 -3.50 24.84 -27.76
CA MET A 1 -4.56 25.81 -27.42
C MET A 1 -4.34 26.21 -25.97
N TYR A 2 -4.00 27.46 -25.68
CA TYR A 2 -3.79 27.92 -24.31
C TYR A 2 -5.16 28.19 -23.68
N THR A 3 -5.58 27.37 -22.71
CA THR A 3 -6.93 27.43 -22.14
C THR A 3 -6.90 28.00 -20.72
N THR A 4 -7.72 29.03 -20.50
CA THR A 4 -8.25 29.57 -19.23
C THR A 4 -7.28 30.07 -18.15
N ILE A 5 -7.42 31.38 -17.86
CA ILE A 5 -6.85 32.10 -16.72
C ILE A 5 -7.53 31.62 -15.42
N THR A 6 -7.22 30.39 -15.00
CA THR A 6 -7.55 29.90 -13.67
C THR A 6 -6.33 30.17 -12.81
N LYS A 7 -6.47 31.03 -11.79
CA LYS A 7 -5.36 31.37 -10.89
C LYS A 7 -4.94 30.12 -10.12
N PHE A 8 -3.84 29.49 -10.53
CA PHE A 8 -3.20 28.39 -9.81
C PHE A 8 -2.81 28.91 -8.42
N LYS A 9 -3.50 28.44 -7.38
CA LYS A 9 -3.30 28.92 -6.01
C LYS A 9 -2.07 28.23 -5.44
N ILE A 10 -1.09 29.03 -5.04
CA ILE A 10 0.13 28.58 -4.37
C ILE A 10 0.28 29.30 -3.02
N PRO A 11 1.02 28.73 -2.05
CA PRO A 11 1.32 29.40 -0.81
C PRO A 11 2.04 30.74 -1.06
N SER A 12 1.74 31.76 -0.25
CA SER A 12 2.36 33.09 -0.40
C SER A 12 3.89 33.03 -0.30
N VAL A 13 4.41 32.17 0.57
CA VAL A 13 5.86 31.93 0.69
C VAL A 13 6.46 31.37 -0.60
N LEU A 14 5.76 30.47 -1.29
CA LEU A 14 6.21 29.96 -2.59
C LEU A 14 6.16 31.07 -3.65
N GLU A 15 5.12 31.91 -3.64
CA GLU A 15 5.04 33.05 -4.55
C GLU A 15 6.23 34.01 -4.41
N GLU A 16 6.69 34.27 -3.19
CA GLU A 16 7.87 35.10 -2.91
C GLU A 16 9.16 34.43 -3.40
N ILE A 17 9.34 33.13 -3.13
CA ILE A 17 10.50 32.36 -3.60
C ILE A 17 10.59 32.38 -5.13
N LEU A 18 9.48 32.14 -5.83
CA LEU A 18 9.48 32.11 -7.29
C LEU A 18 9.78 33.48 -7.91
N LYS A 19 9.35 34.57 -7.26
CA LYS A 19 9.71 35.95 -7.67
C LYS A 19 11.20 36.22 -7.51
N ASP A 20 11.83 35.73 -6.45
CA ASP A 20 13.27 35.89 -6.24
C ASP A 20 14.10 35.07 -7.23
N LEU A 21 13.64 33.86 -7.57
CA LEU A 21 14.24 33.06 -8.65
C LEU A 21 14.11 33.76 -10.01
N GLN A 22 13.01 34.46 -10.28
CA GLN A 22 12.89 35.26 -11.52
C GLN A 22 13.90 36.41 -11.60
N LYS A 23 14.21 37.08 -10.47
CA LYS A 23 15.18 38.19 -10.45
C LYS A 23 16.59 37.76 -10.84
N ILE A 24 16.95 36.50 -10.62
CA ILE A 24 18.25 35.93 -11.01
C ILE A 24 18.23 35.30 -12.41
N GLY A 25 17.13 35.47 -13.16
CA GLY A 25 16.98 34.99 -14.54
C GLY A 25 16.40 33.57 -14.68
N ALA A 26 15.93 32.96 -13.60
CA ALA A 26 15.30 31.64 -13.66
C ALA A 26 13.85 31.72 -14.15
N THR A 27 13.42 30.69 -14.88
CA THR A 27 12.02 30.47 -15.27
C THR A 27 11.50 29.28 -14.49
N PRO A 28 10.83 29.50 -13.33
CA PRO A 28 10.28 28.43 -12.53
C PRO A 28 8.95 27.91 -13.11
N ILE A 29 8.87 26.60 -13.30
CA ILE A 29 7.67 25.91 -13.78
C ILE A 29 7.24 24.93 -12.70
N LEU A 30 6.02 25.08 -12.20
CA LEU A 30 5.43 24.08 -11.30
C LEU A 30 5.02 22.87 -12.13
N VAL A 31 5.30 21.66 -11.64
CA VAL A 31 5.17 20.43 -12.42
C VAL A 31 4.59 19.28 -11.62
N GLY A 32 4.29 18.18 -12.31
CA GLY A 32 4.03 16.89 -11.69
C GLY A 32 2.69 16.82 -10.96
N GLY A 33 2.72 16.23 -9.76
CA GLY A 33 1.51 15.91 -9.01
C GLY A 33 0.71 17.14 -8.60
N SER A 34 1.40 18.25 -8.29
CA SER A 34 0.76 19.51 -7.88
C SER A 34 -0.20 20.07 -8.94
N VAL A 35 0.23 20.06 -10.21
CA VAL A 35 -0.56 20.59 -11.32
C VAL A 35 -1.72 19.67 -11.66
N ARG A 36 -1.49 18.35 -11.67
CA ARG A 36 -2.57 17.36 -11.84
C ARG A 36 -3.63 17.49 -10.75
N ASP A 37 -3.20 17.54 -9.49
CA ASP A 37 -4.09 17.54 -8.33
C ASP A 37 -4.94 18.81 -8.27
N PHE A 38 -4.42 19.95 -8.75
CA PHE A 38 -5.21 21.17 -8.98
C PHE A 38 -6.41 20.93 -9.93
N PHE A 39 -6.18 20.32 -11.10
CA PHE A 39 -7.26 20.03 -12.05
C PHE A 39 -8.27 19.00 -11.52
N LEU A 40 -7.83 18.10 -10.63
CA LEU A 40 -8.69 17.13 -9.96
C LEU A 40 -9.39 17.68 -8.71
N ASN A 41 -9.17 18.95 -8.34
CA ASN A 41 -9.64 19.55 -7.09
C ASN A 41 -9.20 18.77 -5.83
N ILE A 42 -8.01 18.18 -5.87
CA ILE A 42 -7.38 17.48 -4.75
C ILE A 42 -6.46 18.48 -4.01
N PRO A 43 -6.47 18.52 -2.66
CA PRO A 43 -5.54 19.36 -1.91
C PRO A 43 -4.08 19.05 -2.28
N ILE A 44 -3.36 20.08 -2.72
CA ILE A 44 -1.93 20.00 -3.06
C ILE A 44 -1.13 19.99 -1.77
N LYS A 45 -0.35 18.92 -1.56
CA LYS A 45 0.53 18.77 -0.40
C LYS A 45 1.99 19.09 -0.73
N ASP A 46 2.43 18.61 -1.88
CA ASP A 46 3.82 18.71 -2.33
C ASP A 46 3.86 19.60 -3.58
N TYR A 47 4.86 20.49 -3.66
CA TYR A 47 5.10 21.33 -4.83
C TYR A 47 6.48 21.00 -5.41
N ASP A 48 6.45 20.51 -6.65
CA ASP A 48 7.64 20.26 -7.45
C ASP A 48 7.82 21.42 -8.45
N ILE A 49 9.03 21.97 -8.51
CA ILE A 49 9.39 23.09 -9.37
C ILE A 49 10.59 22.72 -10.23
N GLU A 50 10.44 22.82 -11.54
CA GLU A 50 11.52 22.66 -12.51
C GLU A 50 12.02 24.05 -12.94
N ILE A 51 13.32 24.29 -12.83
CA ILE A 51 13.96 25.61 -12.98
C ILE A 51 14.69 25.71 -14.32
N PHE A 52 14.12 26.45 -15.26
CA PHE A 52 14.71 26.70 -16.58
C PHE A 52 15.53 28.01 -16.58
N GLY A 53 16.38 28.20 -17.59
CA GLY A 53 17.18 29.42 -17.78
C GLY A 53 18.46 29.53 -16.93
N ILE A 54 18.63 28.72 -15.89
CA ILE A 54 19.85 28.67 -15.06
C ILE A 54 20.40 27.25 -14.99
N ASN A 55 21.68 27.07 -15.31
CA ASN A 55 22.37 25.76 -15.26
C ASN A 55 23.08 25.47 -13.92
N SER A 56 23.13 26.45 -13.01
CA SER A 56 23.86 26.30 -11.74
C SER A 56 22.91 26.04 -10.58
N LEU A 57 22.95 24.81 -10.06
CA LEU A 57 22.28 24.44 -8.81
C LEU A 57 22.78 25.27 -7.62
N GLU A 58 24.04 25.70 -7.61
CA GLU A 58 24.61 26.53 -6.55
C GLU A 58 23.96 27.91 -6.50
N ILE A 59 23.73 28.53 -7.68
CA ILE A 59 23.02 29.83 -7.75
C ILE A 59 21.59 29.69 -7.23
N ILE A 60 20.90 28.59 -7.58
CA ILE A 60 19.54 28.30 -7.10
C ILE A 60 19.57 28.10 -5.58
N GLN A 61 20.47 27.25 -5.08
CA GLN A 61 20.63 27.00 -3.64
C GLN A 61 20.85 28.29 -2.85
N ASN A 62 21.80 29.13 -3.27
CA ASN A 62 22.09 30.42 -2.62
C ASN A 62 20.86 31.36 -2.62
N CYS A 63 19.99 31.26 -3.62
CA CYS A 63 18.74 32.01 -3.65
C CYS A 63 17.72 31.45 -2.66
N LEU A 64 17.60 30.11 -2.58
CA LEU A 64 16.65 29.41 -1.71
C LEU A 64 17.02 29.50 -0.21
N GLU A 65 18.32 29.51 0.11
CA GLU A 65 18.83 29.59 1.50
C GLU A 65 18.40 30.87 2.25
N LYS A 66 17.98 31.91 1.52
CA LYS A 66 17.39 33.13 2.10
C LYS A 66 16.07 32.87 2.81
N PHE A 67 15.35 31.82 2.44
CA PHE A 67 14.01 31.52 2.91
C PHE A 67 13.98 30.41 3.97
N GLY A 68 14.98 29.51 3.97
CA GLY A 68 15.02 28.40 4.92
C GLY A 68 16.17 27.42 4.66
N SER A 69 16.03 26.21 5.22
CA SER A 69 17.07 25.18 5.11
C SER A 69 16.97 24.45 3.78
N VAL A 70 18.04 24.44 2.99
CA VAL A 70 18.14 23.72 1.72
C VAL A 70 18.95 22.44 1.91
N LYS A 71 18.48 21.35 1.31
CA LYS A 71 19.20 20.08 1.26
C LYS A 71 19.25 19.56 -0.17
N LEU A 72 20.43 19.15 -0.62
CA LEU A 72 20.58 18.42 -1.88
C LEU A 72 20.19 16.95 -1.67
N VAL A 73 19.12 16.52 -2.32
CA VAL A 73 18.59 15.16 -2.28
C VAL A 73 18.76 14.52 -3.65
N GLY A 74 19.05 13.21 -3.67
CA GLY A 74 19.26 12.46 -4.90
C GLY A 74 20.44 13.00 -5.70
N LYS A 75 21.67 12.77 -5.22
CA LYS A 75 22.91 13.29 -5.86
C LYS A 75 22.99 13.00 -7.37
N SER A 76 22.45 11.87 -7.83
CA SER A 76 22.40 11.49 -9.26
C SER A 76 21.41 12.32 -10.08
N PHE A 77 20.45 12.98 -9.43
CA PHE A 77 19.31 13.66 -10.03
C PHE A 77 19.30 15.18 -9.80
N GLY A 78 20.01 15.65 -8.76
CA GLY A 78 20.22 17.07 -8.49
C GLY A 78 18.97 17.81 -8.06
N VAL A 79 18.26 17.32 -7.03
CA VAL A 79 17.06 17.96 -6.48
C VAL A 79 17.40 18.72 -5.19
N LEU A 80 17.02 19.98 -5.10
CA LEU A 80 17.15 20.81 -3.90
C LEU A 80 15.80 20.83 -3.17
N THR A 81 15.74 20.25 -1.98
CA THR A 81 14.57 20.36 -1.10
C THR A 81 14.77 21.54 -0.16
N LEU A 82 13.88 22.52 -0.25
CA LEU A 82 13.83 23.68 0.64
C LEU A 82 12.72 23.46 1.69
N LYS A 83 13.09 23.57 2.96
CA LYS A 83 12.16 23.54 4.10
C LYS A 83 11.89 24.95 4.60
N VAL A 84 10.64 25.40 4.52
CA VAL A 84 10.19 26.71 5.03
C VAL A 84 8.84 26.57 5.71
N ASN A 85 8.76 26.96 6.98
CA ASN A 85 7.57 26.83 7.81
C ASN A 85 7.06 25.38 7.81
N GLU A 86 5.79 25.16 7.47
CA GLU A 86 5.15 23.86 7.32
C GLU A 86 5.31 23.20 5.94
N TYR A 87 6.02 23.84 4.99
CA TYR A 87 6.17 23.36 3.62
C TYR A 87 7.55 22.79 3.32
N ASP A 88 7.55 21.71 2.55
CA ASP A 88 8.71 21.20 1.83
C ASP A 88 8.49 21.49 0.32
N PHE A 89 9.44 22.17 -0.32
CA PHE A 89 9.41 22.49 -1.75
C PHE A 89 10.61 21.87 -2.46
N ASP A 90 10.37 21.17 -3.56
CA ASP A 90 11.41 20.50 -4.33
C ASP A 90 11.73 21.24 -5.63
N PHE A 91 13.01 21.55 -5.83
CA PHE A 91 13.52 22.30 -6.98
C PHE A 91 14.50 21.44 -7.77
N ALA A 92 14.29 21.29 -9.07
CA ALA A 92 15.16 20.51 -9.95
C ALA A 92 15.48 21.29 -11.23
N LEU A 93 16.63 20.98 -11.84
CA LEU A 93 16.95 21.45 -13.19
C LEU A 93 16.25 20.57 -14.25
N PRO A 94 15.86 21.14 -15.40
CA PRO A 94 15.42 20.36 -16.55
C PRO A 94 16.54 19.46 -17.03
N ARG A 95 16.15 18.24 -17.38
CA ARG A 95 17.09 17.19 -17.75
C ARG A 95 16.51 16.24 -18.78
N THR A 96 17.42 15.59 -19.48
CA THR A 96 17.14 14.40 -20.28
C THR A 96 17.69 13.17 -19.54
N GLU A 97 17.06 12.03 -19.77
CA GLU A 97 17.42 10.75 -19.18
C GLU A 97 17.62 9.77 -20.33
N ILE A 98 18.75 9.07 -20.35
CA ILE A 98 19.06 8.04 -21.35
C ILE A 98 19.35 6.75 -20.60
N LYS A 99 18.58 5.69 -20.87
CA LYS A 99 18.80 4.38 -20.27
C LYS A 99 20.13 3.78 -20.76
N ILE A 100 21.03 3.46 -19.84
CA ILE A 100 22.36 2.87 -20.10
C ILE A 100 22.51 1.44 -19.55
N GLY A 101 21.47 0.92 -18.89
CA GLY A 101 21.48 -0.42 -18.30
C GLY A 101 20.08 -0.89 -17.89
N ASN A 102 20.02 -1.97 -17.12
CA ASN A 102 18.76 -2.65 -16.80
C ASN A 102 18.20 -2.28 -15.42
N THR A 103 18.99 -1.61 -14.59
CA THR A 103 18.54 -1.16 -13.27
C THR A 103 17.89 0.23 -13.35
N HIS A 104 17.05 0.55 -12.38
CA HIS A 104 16.41 1.86 -12.27
C HIS A 104 17.37 3.04 -12.05
N GLN A 105 18.66 2.77 -11.77
CA GLN A 105 19.70 3.79 -11.60
C GLN A 105 20.57 3.94 -12.85
N ASP A 106 20.42 3.04 -13.82
CA ASP A 106 21.23 3.03 -15.04
C ASP A 106 20.64 4.03 -16.05
N PHE A 107 20.57 5.30 -15.63
CA PHE A 107 20.22 6.42 -16.49
C PHE A 107 21.35 7.44 -16.48
N GLU A 108 21.80 7.82 -17.67
CA GLU A 108 22.63 9.00 -17.84
C GLU A 108 21.72 10.23 -17.77
N VAL A 109 22.01 11.11 -16.81
CA VAL A 109 21.25 12.34 -16.57
C VAL A 109 22.02 13.53 -17.09
N ILE A 110 21.46 14.20 -18.10
CA ILE A 110 22.07 15.40 -18.71
C ILE A 110 21.17 16.58 -18.41
N THR A 111 21.64 17.50 -17.56
CA THR A 111 20.94 18.74 -17.23
C THR A 111 21.19 19.80 -18.31
N ASN A 112 20.14 20.52 -18.71
CA ASN A 112 20.24 21.58 -19.70
C ASN A 112 19.14 22.63 -19.47
N ALA A 113 19.50 23.79 -18.96
CA ALA A 113 18.59 24.88 -18.66
C ALA A 113 17.90 25.50 -19.89
N ASN A 114 18.43 25.27 -21.09
CA ASN A 114 17.86 25.75 -22.36
C ASN A 114 16.88 24.75 -22.99
N LEU A 115 16.70 23.59 -22.37
CA LEU A 115 15.76 22.58 -22.83
C LEU A 115 14.34 23.16 -22.78
N SER A 116 13.50 22.86 -23.78
CA SER A 116 12.10 23.25 -23.71
C SER A 116 11.36 22.42 -22.66
N PHE A 117 10.27 22.95 -22.10
CA PHE A 117 9.43 22.19 -21.18
C PHE A 117 8.92 20.89 -21.81
N LYS A 118 8.57 20.93 -23.11
CA LYS A 118 8.14 19.75 -23.87
C LYS A 118 9.21 18.66 -23.88
N GLU A 119 10.45 19.00 -24.20
CA GLU A 119 11.57 18.04 -24.22
C GLU A 119 11.83 17.47 -22.83
N ALA A 120 11.76 18.30 -21.78
CA ALA A 120 11.97 17.84 -20.40
C ALA A 120 10.89 16.84 -20.03
N ALA A 121 9.64 17.16 -20.36
CA ALA A 121 8.48 16.38 -19.99
C ALA A 121 8.40 15.01 -20.70
N ILE A 122 9.13 14.77 -21.80
CA ILE A 122 9.15 13.45 -22.50
C ILE A 122 9.54 12.31 -21.56
N ARG A 123 10.51 12.55 -20.65
CA ARG A 123 10.98 11.52 -19.72
C ARG A 123 9.94 11.08 -18.68
N ARG A 124 8.84 11.82 -18.53
CA ARG A 124 7.80 11.53 -17.52
C ARG A 124 6.97 10.32 -17.95
N ASP A 125 6.20 9.81 -17.00
CA ASP A 125 5.41 8.59 -17.17
C ASP A 125 4.15 8.79 -18.02
N PHE A 126 3.29 9.72 -17.61
CA PHE A 126 1.96 9.92 -18.17
C PHE A 126 1.68 11.39 -18.50
N THR A 127 0.84 11.63 -19.51
CA THR A 127 0.40 12.96 -19.97
C THR A 127 -0.12 13.81 -18.81
N ILE A 128 -0.93 13.23 -17.93
CA ILE A 128 -1.50 13.88 -16.74
C ILE A 128 -0.46 14.38 -15.73
N ASN A 129 0.76 13.84 -15.76
CA ASN A 129 1.88 14.24 -14.89
C ASN A 129 2.90 15.14 -15.62
N ALA A 130 2.64 15.46 -16.89
CA ALA A 130 3.48 16.26 -17.77
C ALA A 130 2.88 17.64 -18.07
N ILE A 131 1.94 18.08 -17.24
CA ILE A 131 1.38 19.43 -17.25
C ILE A 131 2.26 20.31 -16.36
N GLY A 132 2.65 21.46 -16.90
CA GLY A 132 3.39 22.50 -16.19
C GLY A 132 2.54 23.74 -15.96
N TYR A 133 2.90 24.55 -14.96
CA TYR A 133 2.38 25.90 -14.80
C TYR A 133 3.56 26.89 -14.80
N ASP A 134 3.63 27.70 -15.85
CA ASP A 134 4.64 28.75 -16.00
C ASP A 134 4.25 29.92 -15.10
N PHE A 135 5.00 30.10 -14.01
CA PHE A 135 4.70 31.15 -13.03
C PHE A 135 4.92 32.57 -13.59
N LEU A 136 5.83 32.73 -14.56
CA LEU A 136 6.09 34.02 -15.21
C LEU A 136 4.95 34.42 -16.14
N ARG A 137 4.57 33.52 -17.03
CA ARG A 137 3.50 33.76 -18.02
C ARG A 137 2.10 33.62 -17.44
N LYS A 138 1.97 32.94 -16.29
CA LYS A 138 0.69 32.56 -15.66
C LYS A 138 -0.17 31.68 -16.58
N GLU A 139 0.49 30.73 -17.24
CA GLU A 139 -0.10 29.85 -18.25
C GLU A 139 0.20 28.39 -17.92
N PHE A 140 -0.75 27.51 -18.26
CA PHE A 140 -0.50 26.07 -18.22
C PHE A 140 0.23 25.64 -19.49
N LEU A 141 1.28 24.84 -19.31
CA LEU A 141 2.05 24.22 -20.36
C LEU A 141 1.61 22.75 -20.45
N ASP A 142 0.90 22.41 -21.52
CA ASP A 142 0.39 21.05 -21.73
C ASP A 142 0.76 20.54 -23.13
N PRO A 143 2.02 20.13 -23.35
CA PRO A 143 2.49 19.71 -24.66
C PRO A 143 1.95 18.34 -25.12
N PHE A 144 1.29 17.59 -24.24
CA PHE A 144 0.85 16.20 -24.48
C PHE A 144 -0.65 15.97 -24.21
N ASP A 145 -1.45 17.04 -24.10
CA ASP A 145 -2.91 16.98 -23.91
C ASP A 145 -3.38 16.32 -22.60
N GLY A 146 -2.55 16.42 -21.55
CA GLY A 146 -2.83 15.85 -20.23
C GLY A 146 -4.05 16.44 -19.53
N ILE A 147 -4.40 17.71 -19.81
CA ILE A 147 -5.61 18.34 -19.26
C ILE A 147 -6.87 17.67 -19.83
N ASN A 148 -6.87 17.35 -21.12
CA ASN A 148 -7.97 16.65 -21.76
C ASN A 148 -8.04 15.19 -21.30
N ASP A 149 -6.89 14.52 -21.15
CA ASP A 149 -6.84 13.16 -20.57
C ASP A 149 -7.39 13.14 -19.12
N LEU A 150 -7.09 14.14 -18.30
CA LEU A 150 -7.70 14.29 -16.96
C LEU A 150 -9.22 14.44 -17.03
N LYS A 151 -9.71 15.26 -17.96
CA LYS A 151 -11.15 15.46 -18.18
C LYS A 151 -11.86 14.18 -18.62
N ASN A 152 -11.20 13.39 -19.48
CA ASN A 152 -11.74 12.14 -20.01
C ASN A 152 -11.46 10.93 -19.10
N LYS A 153 -10.78 11.13 -17.96
CA LYS A 153 -10.37 10.07 -17.02
C LYS A 153 -9.48 9.00 -17.66
N ILE A 154 -8.49 9.43 -18.44
CA ILE A 154 -7.59 8.54 -19.18
C ILE A 154 -6.17 8.66 -18.61
N ILE A 155 -5.51 7.52 -18.43
CA ILE A 155 -4.08 7.42 -18.16
C ILE A 155 -3.39 7.03 -19.47
N LYS A 156 -2.60 7.96 -20.00
CA LYS A 156 -1.91 7.81 -21.28
C LYS A 156 -0.43 8.07 -21.13
N HIS A 157 0.39 7.20 -21.70
CA HIS A 157 1.84 7.41 -21.76
C HIS A 157 2.20 8.57 -22.69
N ILE A 158 3.37 9.19 -22.47
CA ILE A 158 3.81 10.36 -23.24
C ILE A 158 4.44 9.97 -24.58
N ASN A 159 5.34 8.98 -24.53
CA ASN A 159 6.18 8.63 -25.66
C ASN A 159 6.59 7.15 -25.57
N ASP A 160 6.37 6.41 -26.66
CA ASP A 160 6.55 4.96 -26.73
C ASP A 160 7.97 4.52 -26.33
N THR A 161 9.00 5.25 -26.81
CA THR A 161 10.40 4.87 -26.63
C THR A 161 10.87 5.06 -25.19
N THR A 162 10.52 6.17 -24.57
CA THR A 162 10.92 6.45 -23.18
C THR A 162 10.03 5.75 -22.16
N PHE A 163 8.80 5.35 -22.53
CA PHE A 163 7.90 4.64 -21.63
C PHE A 163 8.41 3.24 -21.26
N ILE A 164 8.95 2.50 -22.22
CA ILE A 164 9.47 1.15 -21.99
C ILE A 164 10.81 1.13 -21.22
N GLU A 165 11.47 2.29 -21.07
CA GLU A 165 12.74 2.38 -20.36
C GLU A 165 12.60 2.15 -18.84
N ASP A 166 11.48 2.58 -18.24
CA ASP A 166 11.21 2.36 -16.81
C ASP A 166 10.02 1.42 -16.61
N SER A 167 10.33 0.16 -16.32
CA SER A 167 9.32 -0.88 -16.13
C SER A 167 8.45 -0.66 -14.89
N LEU A 168 8.84 0.22 -13.96
CA LEU A 168 7.99 0.61 -12.82
C LEU A 168 6.72 1.34 -13.28
N ARG A 169 6.71 1.93 -14.48
CA ARG A 169 5.54 2.61 -15.03
C ARG A 169 4.32 1.70 -15.15
N VAL A 170 4.50 0.37 -15.26
CA VAL A 170 3.40 -0.60 -15.20
C VAL A 170 2.67 -0.53 -13.86
N TYR A 171 3.41 -0.62 -12.75
CA TYR A 171 2.83 -0.52 -11.39
C TYR A 171 2.29 0.88 -11.09
N ARG A 172 2.91 1.93 -11.62
CA ARG A 172 2.39 3.31 -11.51
C ARG A 172 1.06 3.47 -12.25
N ALA A 173 0.93 2.89 -13.45
CA ALA A 173 -0.31 2.92 -14.21
C ALA A 173 -1.45 2.26 -13.42
N VAL A 174 -1.17 1.08 -12.86
CA VAL A 174 -2.06 0.33 -11.96
C VAL A 174 -2.49 1.17 -10.75
N GLN A 175 -1.52 1.76 -10.05
CA GLN A 175 -1.76 2.60 -8.88
C GLN A 175 -2.57 3.84 -9.24
N PHE A 176 -2.33 4.49 -10.37
CA PHE A 176 -3.08 5.68 -10.79
C PHE A 176 -4.50 5.33 -11.25
N ALA A 177 -4.68 4.23 -11.98
CA ALA A 177 -6.00 3.77 -12.43
C ALA A 177 -6.90 3.54 -11.22
N SER A 178 -6.38 2.83 -10.21
CA SER A 178 -7.11 2.60 -8.97
C SER A 178 -7.29 3.88 -8.14
N ARG A 179 -6.25 4.70 -7.98
CA ARG A 179 -6.31 5.94 -7.18
C ARG A 179 -7.33 6.94 -7.70
N PHE A 180 -7.43 7.09 -9.01
CA PHE A 180 -8.26 8.12 -9.65
C PHE A 180 -9.53 7.60 -10.29
N ASP A 181 -9.74 6.27 -10.33
CA ASP A 181 -10.85 5.64 -11.05
C ASP A 181 -10.83 6.03 -12.54
N PHE A 182 -9.65 5.85 -13.15
CA PHE A 182 -9.35 6.21 -14.54
C PHE A 182 -9.09 4.95 -15.37
N GLU A 183 -9.40 5.02 -16.66
CA GLU A 183 -9.09 3.97 -17.63
C GLU A 183 -7.68 4.17 -18.21
N ILE A 184 -7.04 3.08 -18.63
CA ILE A 184 -5.76 3.14 -19.33
C ILE A 184 -6.02 3.18 -20.85
N ASP A 185 -5.38 4.11 -21.53
CA ASP A 185 -5.39 4.18 -23.00
C ASP A 185 -4.87 2.87 -23.63
N GLU A 186 -5.52 2.42 -24.71
CA GLU A 186 -5.24 1.14 -25.35
C GLU A 186 -3.77 0.95 -25.80
N ASN A 187 -3.13 2.01 -26.29
CA ASN A 187 -1.71 1.92 -26.68
C ASN A 187 -0.80 1.86 -25.44
N THR A 188 -1.16 2.58 -24.38
CA THR A 188 -0.50 2.46 -23.07
C THR A 188 -0.61 1.05 -22.52
N LYS A 189 -1.80 0.44 -22.60
CA LYS A 189 -2.04 -0.96 -22.19
C LYS A 189 -1.18 -1.95 -22.98
N LYS A 190 -1.05 -1.76 -24.30
CA LYS A 190 -0.16 -2.57 -25.16
C LYS A 190 1.30 -2.48 -24.75
N LEU A 191 1.81 -1.28 -24.47
CA LEU A 191 3.18 -1.11 -24.00
C LEU A 191 3.40 -1.74 -22.62
N CYS A 192 2.46 -1.60 -21.69
CA CYS A 192 2.51 -2.31 -20.41
C CYS A 192 2.58 -3.83 -20.60
N ASN A 193 1.73 -4.40 -21.47
CA ASN A 193 1.77 -5.82 -21.82
C ASN A 193 3.12 -6.24 -22.42
N GLN A 194 3.71 -5.42 -23.29
CA GLN A 194 5.02 -5.69 -23.86
C GLN A 194 6.11 -5.77 -22.79
N ILE A 195 6.16 -4.81 -21.85
CA ILE A 195 7.10 -4.80 -20.72
C ILE A 195 6.93 -6.08 -19.88
N VAL A 196 5.69 -6.48 -19.61
CA VAL A 196 5.39 -7.70 -18.85
C VAL A 196 5.85 -8.94 -19.61
N LEU A 197 5.54 -9.06 -20.91
CA LEU A 197 5.92 -10.20 -21.74
C LEU A 197 7.44 -10.36 -21.86
N ASN A 198 8.16 -9.24 -21.96
CA ASN A 198 9.63 -9.22 -22.04
C ASN A 198 10.33 -9.66 -20.74
N GLY A 199 9.62 -9.68 -19.62
CA GLY A 199 10.18 -10.09 -18.34
C GLY A 199 10.77 -8.94 -17.51
N ASP A 200 10.67 -7.70 -17.98
CA ASP A 200 11.39 -6.53 -17.46
C ASP A 200 11.07 -6.19 -15.99
N LEU A 201 9.91 -6.64 -15.47
CA LEU A 201 9.53 -6.43 -14.07
C LEU A 201 10.42 -7.20 -13.08
N VAL A 202 11.12 -8.25 -13.49
CA VAL A 202 12.01 -9.04 -12.61
C VAL A 202 13.21 -8.23 -12.12
N HIS A 203 13.59 -7.18 -12.85
CA HIS A 203 14.73 -6.32 -12.50
C HIS A 203 14.35 -5.20 -11.54
N LEU A 204 13.07 -5.04 -11.21
CA LEU A 204 12.62 -4.01 -10.28
C LEU A 204 12.96 -4.39 -8.84
N PRO A 205 13.57 -3.47 -8.05
CA PRO A 205 13.70 -3.65 -6.62
C PRO A 205 12.32 -3.80 -5.98
N LYS A 206 12.16 -4.78 -5.09
CA LYS A 206 10.87 -5.03 -4.44
C LYS A 206 10.34 -3.86 -3.64
N GLU A 207 11.22 -3.03 -3.07
CA GLU A 207 10.86 -1.84 -2.32
C GLU A 207 10.12 -0.84 -3.23
N ARG A 208 10.51 -0.75 -4.50
CA ARG A 208 9.83 0.13 -5.49
C ARG A 208 8.43 -0.41 -5.82
N ILE A 209 8.30 -1.72 -5.95
CA ILE A 209 7.00 -2.38 -6.16
C ILE A 209 6.10 -2.15 -4.93
N TYR A 210 6.64 -2.37 -3.73
CA TYR A 210 5.94 -2.16 -2.47
C TYR A 210 5.43 -0.72 -2.31
N GLU A 211 6.21 0.28 -2.71
CA GLU A 211 5.76 1.68 -2.67
C GLU A 211 4.56 1.96 -3.60
N GLU A 212 4.48 1.30 -4.76
CA GLU A 212 3.32 1.44 -5.64
C GLU A 212 2.09 0.70 -5.09
N PHE A 213 2.25 -0.48 -4.50
CA PHE A 213 1.18 -1.15 -3.76
C PHE A 213 0.71 -0.34 -2.54
N LYS A 214 1.65 0.27 -1.80
CA LYS A 214 1.35 1.15 -0.66
C LYS A 214 0.48 2.31 -1.11
N LYS A 215 0.85 2.99 -2.20
CA LYS A 215 0.05 4.09 -2.76
C LYS A 215 -1.32 3.61 -3.26
N LEU A 216 -1.40 2.44 -3.89
CA LEU A 216 -2.67 1.84 -4.31
C LEU A 216 -3.59 1.67 -3.11
N PHE A 217 -3.13 1.02 -2.04
CA PHE A 217 -3.94 0.78 -0.85
C PHE A 217 -4.32 2.06 -0.09
N LEU A 218 -3.38 2.99 0.08
CA LEU A 218 -3.61 4.17 0.90
C LEU A 218 -4.37 5.29 0.20
N LYS A 219 -4.37 5.32 -1.15
CA LYS A 219 -4.93 6.43 -1.92
C LYS A 219 -6.15 6.04 -2.76
N SER A 220 -6.41 4.75 -2.98
CA SER A 220 -7.56 4.29 -3.74
C SER A 220 -8.81 4.16 -2.88
N ALA A 221 -9.94 4.60 -3.42
CA ALA A 221 -11.25 4.30 -2.86
C ALA A 221 -11.74 2.89 -3.28
N LYS A 222 -11.18 2.32 -4.35
CA LYS A 222 -11.55 1.03 -4.91
C LYS A 222 -10.30 0.26 -5.36
N PRO A 223 -9.56 -0.36 -4.41
CA PRO A 223 -8.33 -1.10 -4.71
C PRO A 223 -8.50 -2.16 -5.80
N SER A 224 -9.69 -2.78 -5.91
CA SER A 224 -9.96 -3.83 -6.90
C SER A 224 -9.65 -3.43 -8.33
N ILE A 225 -9.86 -2.15 -8.72
CA ILE A 225 -9.53 -1.64 -10.06
C ILE A 225 -8.05 -1.90 -10.41
N GLY A 226 -7.15 -1.68 -9.45
CA GLY A 226 -5.72 -1.86 -9.68
C GLY A 226 -5.36 -3.35 -9.79
N PHE A 227 -5.94 -4.20 -8.96
CA PHE A 227 -5.70 -5.64 -9.01
C PHE A 227 -6.28 -6.30 -10.27
N GLU A 228 -7.46 -5.86 -10.72
CA GLU A 228 -8.02 -6.26 -12.00
C GLU A 228 -7.11 -5.87 -13.16
N LEU A 229 -6.54 -4.66 -13.10
CA LEU A 229 -5.58 -4.24 -14.11
C LEU A 229 -4.26 -5.04 -14.04
N LEU A 230 -3.79 -5.43 -12.85
CA LEU A 230 -2.65 -6.37 -12.73
C LEU A 230 -2.96 -7.72 -13.39
N ARG A 231 -4.20 -8.22 -13.24
CA ARG A 231 -4.68 -9.43 -13.90
C ARG A 231 -4.69 -9.28 -15.41
N GLU A 232 -5.33 -8.23 -15.92
CA GLU A 232 -5.45 -7.97 -17.35
C GLU A 232 -4.09 -7.76 -18.05
N LEU A 233 -3.13 -7.14 -17.34
CA LEU A 233 -1.78 -6.92 -17.84
C LEU A 233 -0.88 -8.16 -17.75
N GLY A 234 -1.35 -9.27 -17.15
CA GLY A 234 -0.56 -10.48 -16.94
C GLY A 234 0.54 -10.33 -15.89
N VAL A 235 0.47 -9.32 -15.02
CA VAL A 235 1.46 -9.08 -13.94
C VAL A 235 1.36 -10.15 -12.85
N LEU A 236 0.20 -10.81 -12.70
CA LEU A 236 0.01 -11.82 -11.66
C LEU A 236 0.96 -13.03 -11.77
N LYS A 237 1.58 -13.27 -12.92
CA LYS A 237 2.63 -14.31 -13.06
C LYS A 237 3.81 -14.13 -12.10
N TYR A 238 4.05 -12.90 -11.61
CA TYR A 238 5.06 -12.59 -10.60
C TYR A 238 4.57 -12.80 -9.16
N PHE A 239 3.26 -12.94 -8.98
CA PHE A 239 2.56 -13.16 -7.72
C PHE A 239 1.66 -14.40 -7.84
N PRO A 240 2.24 -15.60 -8.01
CA PRO A 240 1.47 -16.82 -8.20
C PRO A 240 0.44 -17.07 -7.08
N GLU A 241 0.70 -16.59 -5.86
CA GLU A 241 -0.24 -16.68 -4.73
C GLU A 241 -1.56 -15.93 -4.98
N LEU A 242 -1.51 -14.85 -5.76
CA LEU A 242 -2.69 -14.12 -6.22
C LEU A 242 -3.33 -14.80 -7.44
N GLU A 243 -2.51 -15.25 -8.39
CA GLU A 243 -2.98 -15.86 -9.64
C GLU A 243 -3.82 -17.12 -9.37
N VAL A 244 -3.43 -17.95 -8.40
CA VAL A 244 -4.14 -19.19 -8.06
C VAL A 244 -5.52 -18.97 -7.40
N LEU A 245 -5.87 -17.73 -7.02
CA LEU A 245 -7.20 -17.41 -6.53
C LEU A 245 -8.24 -17.37 -7.67
N ILE A 246 -7.79 -17.09 -8.89
CA ILE A 246 -8.64 -17.02 -10.07
C ILE A 246 -9.18 -18.41 -10.39
N ASN A 247 -10.50 -18.51 -10.61
CA ASN A 247 -11.24 -19.75 -10.81
C ASN A 247 -11.20 -20.73 -9.62
N CYS A 248 -10.67 -20.34 -8.47
CA CYS A 248 -10.79 -21.15 -7.25
C CYS A 248 -12.26 -21.13 -6.82
N ILE A 249 -12.94 -22.26 -7.02
CA ILE A 249 -14.39 -22.39 -6.81
C ILE A 249 -14.78 -22.12 -5.35
N GLN A 250 -16.00 -21.61 -5.15
CA GLN A 250 -16.58 -21.40 -3.84
C GLN A 250 -18.02 -21.92 -3.79
N ASP A 251 -18.54 -22.14 -2.59
CA ASP A 251 -19.94 -22.55 -2.40
C ASP A 251 -20.87 -21.40 -2.83
N PRO A 252 -21.73 -21.58 -3.85
CA PRO A 252 -22.55 -20.50 -4.41
C PRO A 252 -23.63 -19.98 -3.45
N ILE A 253 -23.92 -20.70 -2.36
CA ILE A 253 -24.85 -20.23 -1.32
C ILE A 253 -24.17 -19.19 -0.44
N TYR A 254 -22.90 -19.40 -0.08
CA TYR A 254 -22.14 -18.53 0.82
C TYR A 254 -21.33 -17.46 0.07
N HIS A 255 -20.98 -17.75 -1.18
CA HIS A 255 -20.21 -16.89 -2.09
C HIS A 255 -20.89 -16.77 -3.47
N PRO A 256 -22.10 -16.20 -3.52
CA PRO A 256 -22.81 -16.01 -4.79
C PRO A 256 -22.09 -15.07 -5.77
N GLU A 257 -21.13 -14.28 -5.28
CA GLU A 257 -20.30 -13.38 -6.10
C GLU A 257 -19.35 -14.11 -7.06
N GLY A 258 -18.98 -15.36 -6.76
CA GLY A 258 -18.13 -16.17 -7.63
C GLY A 258 -16.91 -16.75 -6.93
N ASP A 259 -15.79 -16.76 -7.65
CA ASP A 259 -14.54 -17.37 -7.20
C ASP A 259 -13.84 -16.57 -6.08
N VAL A 260 -12.78 -17.16 -5.52
CA VAL A 260 -11.99 -16.55 -4.44
C VAL A 260 -11.38 -15.20 -4.87
N TRP A 261 -11.00 -15.05 -6.14
CA TRP A 261 -10.46 -13.79 -6.67
C TRP A 261 -11.49 -12.67 -6.58
N ILE A 262 -12.71 -12.88 -7.11
CA ILE A 262 -13.80 -11.90 -7.07
C ILE A 262 -14.12 -11.53 -5.62
N HIS A 263 -14.25 -12.52 -4.75
CA HIS A 263 -14.51 -12.30 -3.31
C HIS A 263 -13.40 -11.46 -2.64
N THR A 264 -12.13 -11.76 -2.92
CA THR A 264 -10.99 -10.99 -2.39
C THR A 264 -11.04 -9.53 -2.86
N MET A 265 -11.37 -9.30 -4.13
CA MET A 265 -11.50 -7.94 -4.68
C MET A 265 -12.63 -7.15 -4.02
N MET A 266 -13.79 -7.78 -3.83
CA MET A 266 -14.93 -7.15 -3.14
C MET A 266 -14.60 -6.85 -1.67
N SER A 267 -13.89 -7.76 -1.00
CA SER A 267 -13.47 -7.59 0.40
C SER A 267 -12.45 -6.45 0.58
N LEU A 268 -11.56 -6.25 -0.40
CA LEU A 268 -10.62 -5.12 -0.43
C LEU A 268 -11.33 -3.77 -0.54
N ASP A 269 -12.33 -3.69 -1.41
CA ASP A 269 -13.13 -2.46 -1.59
C ASP A 269 -13.95 -2.15 -0.33
N GLU A 270 -14.52 -3.17 0.32
CA GLU A 270 -15.22 -3.00 1.60
C GLU A 270 -14.27 -2.54 2.71
N LEU A 271 -13.06 -3.11 2.79
CA LEU A 271 -12.07 -2.63 3.76
C LEU A 271 -11.73 -1.16 3.52
N ALA A 272 -11.51 -0.74 2.26
CA ALA A 272 -11.24 0.66 1.94
C ALA A 272 -12.37 1.59 2.40
N ARG A 273 -13.63 1.18 2.22
CA ARG A 273 -14.82 1.90 2.71
C ARG A 273 -14.83 2.00 4.23
N ILE A 274 -14.66 0.88 4.94
CA ILE A 274 -14.67 0.81 6.41
C ILE A 274 -13.56 1.68 7.00
N LEU A 275 -12.33 1.58 6.50
CA LEU A 275 -11.19 2.35 7.02
C LEU A 275 -11.40 3.87 6.90
N LYS A 276 -12.12 4.31 5.87
CA LYS A 276 -12.52 5.70 5.67
C LYS A 276 -13.60 6.12 6.66
N GLU A 277 -14.59 5.27 6.93
CA GLU A 277 -15.68 5.53 7.89
C GLU A 277 -15.16 5.59 9.33
N GLU A 278 -14.23 4.69 9.69
CA GLU A 278 -13.58 4.64 11.01
C GLU A 278 -12.50 5.74 11.19
N ASN A 279 -12.22 6.53 10.15
CA ASN A 279 -11.22 7.59 10.13
C ASN A 279 -9.84 7.16 10.66
N ILE A 280 -9.38 5.96 10.27
CA ILE A 280 -8.07 5.45 10.70
C ILE A 280 -6.98 6.26 9.99
N GLU A 281 -6.17 7.00 10.75
CA GLU A 281 -5.09 7.83 10.19
C GLU A 281 -3.79 7.05 9.98
N ASP A 282 -3.46 6.10 10.88
CA ASP A 282 -2.21 5.32 10.87
C ASP A 282 -2.05 4.52 9.56
N GLU A 283 -1.11 4.95 8.72
CA GLU A 283 -0.79 4.31 7.44
C GLU A 283 -0.26 2.88 7.60
N TYR A 284 0.58 2.65 8.62
CA TYR A 284 1.17 1.33 8.85
C TYR A 284 0.07 0.33 9.24
N ARG A 285 -0.88 0.77 10.08
CA ARG A 285 -2.09 0.02 10.42
C ARG A 285 -2.94 -0.31 9.21
N LYS A 286 -3.28 0.70 8.40
CA LYS A 286 -4.05 0.51 7.17
C LYS A 286 -3.37 -0.51 6.24
N LEU A 287 -2.06 -0.44 6.08
CA LEU A 287 -1.31 -1.35 5.21
C LEU A 287 -1.43 -2.80 5.67
N TYR A 288 -1.13 -3.13 6.93
CA TYR A 288 -1.23 -4.54 7.34
C TYR A 288 -2.67 -5.06 7.32
N LEU A 289 -3.69 -4.18 7.47
CA LEU A 289 -5.10 -4.57 7.31
C LEU A 289 -5.42 -4.92 5.85
N PHE A 290 -4.95 -4.09 4.90
CA PHE A 290 -5.10 -4.36 3.47
C PHE A 290 -4.40 -5.64 3.03
N TYR A 291 -3.18 -5.89 3.51
CA TYR A 291 -2.52 -7.16 3.23
C TYR A 291 -3.17 -8.33 3.98
N GLY A 292 -3.72 -8.10 5.18
CA GLY A 292 -4.51 -9.08 5.91
C GLY A 292 -5.71 -9.57 5.10
N ILE A 293 -6.47 -8.66 4.50
CA ILE A 293 -7.62 -9.03 3.66
C ILE A 293 -7.19 -9.54 2.28
N LEU A 294 -6.12 -9.01 1.67
CA LEU A 294 -5.62 -9.54 0.38
C LEU A 294 -5.23 -11.01 0.51
N CYS A 295 -4.62 -11.39 1.64
CA CYS A 295 -4.05 -12.71 1.86
C CYS A 295 -4.98 -13.70 2.59
N HIS A 296 -6.14 -13.26 3.12
CA HIS A 296 -6.96 -14.05 4.05
C HIS A 296 -7.33 -15.46 3.51
N ASP A 297 -7.56 -15.53 2.20
CA ASP A 297 -8.03 -16.72 1.50
C ASP A 297 -6.94 -17.44 0.69
N PHE A 298 -5.66 -17.08 0.85
CA PHE A 298 -4.56 -17.74 0.13
C PHE A 298 -4.47 -19.24 0.39
N GLY A 299 -5.06 -19.76 1.47
CA GLY A 299 -5.12 -21.19 1.73
C GLY A 299 -6.17 -21.94 0.91
N LYS A 300 -7.21 -21.26 0.39
CA LYS A 300 -8.35 -21.92 -0.27
C LYS A 300 -7.93 -22.76 -1.49
N PRO A 301 -7.06 -22.28 -2.40
CA PRO A 301 -6.63 -23.08 -3.56
C PRO A 301 -6.02 -24.44 -3.20
N PHE A 302 -5.43 -24.58 -2.01
CA PHE A 302 -4.76 -25.81 -1.57
C PHE A 302 -5.67 -26.85 -0.93
N CYS A 303 -6.86 -26.44 -0.46
CA CYS A 303 -7.74 -27.31 0.32
C CYS A 303 -9.19 -27.32 -0.13
N THR A 304 -9.55 -26.52 -1.14
CA THR A 304 -10.92 -26.46 -1.64
C THR A 304 -11.26 -27.71 -2.43
N LYS A 305 -12.38 -28.34 -2.06
CA LYS A 305 -12.90 -29.53 -2.71
C LYS A 305 -14.41 -29.61 -2.56
N GLU A 306 -15.03 -30.27 -3.52
CA GLU A 306 -16.44 -30.65 -3.43
C GLU A 306 -16.57 -31.98 -2.68
N ILE A 307 -17.38 -31.99 -1.62
CA ILE A 307 -17.72 -33.18 -0.84
C ILE A 307 -19.24 -33.22 -0.74
N ASP A 308 -19.86 -34.30 -1.21
CA ASP A 308 -21.31 -34.53 -1.17
C ASP A 308 -22.13 -33.35 -1.76
N GLY A 309 -21.66 -32.78 -2.87
CA GLY A 309 -22.30 -31.64 -3.55
C GLY A 309 -22.08 -30.29 -2.86
N LYS A 310 -21.25 -30.22 -1.81
CA LYS A 310 -20.90 -29.00 -1.10
C LYS A 310 -19.43 -28.66 -1.26
N ILE A 311 -19.14 -27.43 -1.68
CA ILE A 311 -17.77 -26.92 -1.78
C ILE A 311 -17.28 -26.49 -0.39
N THR A 312 -16.12 -27.00 0.03
CA THR A 312 -15.56 -26.73 1.35
C THR A 312 -14.06 -26.46 1.28
N SER A 313 -13.59 -25.53 2.12
CA SER A 313 -12.17 -25.12 2.20
C SER A 313 -11.68 -25.27 3.65
N PHE A 314 -11.54 -26.52 4.09
CA PHE A 314 -11.19 -26.83 5.48
C PHE A 314 -9.75 -26.42 5.81
N LYS A 315 -9.56 -25.69 6.93
CA LYS A 315 -8.26 -25.20 7.42
C LYS A 315 -7.52 -24.22 6.50
N HIS A 316 -8.23 -23.54 5.60
CA HIS A 316 -7.59 -22.58 4.69
C HIS A 316 -6.90 -21.44 5.45
N GLU A 317 -7.40 -21.03 6.61
CA GLU A 317 -6.77 -19.99 7.45
C GLU A 317 -5.38 -20.41 7.94
N SER A 318 -5.19 -21.71 8.20
CA SER A 318 -3.91 -22.27 8.61
C SER A 318 -2.98 -22.55 7.42
N LEU A 319 -3.53 -23.02 6.31
CA LEU A 319 -2.79 -23.31 5.07
C LEU A 319 -2.38 -22.02 4.32
N GLY A 320 -3.06 -20.90 4.58
CA GLY A 320 -2.77 -19.61 3.98
C GLY A 320 -1.50 -18.91 4.50
N ILE A 321 -0.86 -19.44 5.55
CA ILE A 321 0.29 -18.78 6.18
C ILE A 321 1.55 -18.80 5.31
N GLU A 322 1.94 -19.97 4.82
CA GLU A 322 3.10 -20.11 3.92
C GLU A 322 2.96 -19.28 2.63
N PRO A 323 1.83 -19.32 1.88
CA PRO A 323 1.67 -18.45 0.72
C PRO A 323 1.62 -16.96 1.10
N THR A 324 1.10 -16.59 2.27
CA THR A 324 1.16 -15.20 2.75
C THR A 324 2.61 -14.74 2.95
N ILE A 325 3.45 -15.55 3.58
CA ILE A 325 4.88 -15.26 3.77
C ILE A 325 5.60 -15.17 2.42
N SER A 326 5.34 -16.12 1.52
CA SER A 326 5.91 -16.15 0.17
C SER A 326 5.58 -14.88 -0.61
N PHE A 327 4.32 -14.46 -0.62
CA PHE A 327 3.86 -13.25 -1.28
C PHE A 327 4.50 -11.99 -0.68
N LEU A 328 4.43 -11.81 0.66
CA LEU A 328 4.94 -10.61 1.30
C LEU A 328 6.47 -10.48 1.21
N SER A 329 7.19 -11.59 1.17
CA SER A 329 8.65 -11.59 1.03
C SER A 329 9.12 -11.02 -0.32
N LYS A 330 8.25 -11.05 -1.34
CA LYS A 330 8.47 -10.42 -2.66
C LYS A 330 8.28 -8.90 -2.62
N LEU A 331 7.78 -8.35 -1.52
CA LEU A 331 7.47 -6.92 -1.38
C LEU A 331 8.28 -6.27 -0.25
N THR A 332 8.45 -6.94 0.88
CA THR A 332 9.13 -6.39 2.06
C THR A 332 10.03 -7.42 2.75
N ASN A 333 10.99 -6.94 3.54
CA ASN A 333 11.82 -7.73 4.46
C ASN A 333 11.42 -7.52 5.93
N GLU A 334 10.39 -6.71 6.20
CA GLU A 334 10.01 -6.34 7.54
C GLU A 334 9.30 -7.50 8.26
N LYS A 335 10.04 -8.25 9.08
CA LYS A 335 9.53 -9.43 9.78
C LYS A 335 8.29 -9.15 10.62
N LYS A 336 8.30 -8.03 11.36
CA LYS A 336 7.16 -7.64 12.22
C LYS A 336 5.89 -7.41 11.42
N PHE A 337 6.01 -6.78 10.24
CA PHE A 337 4.88 -6.56 9.34
C PHE A 337 4.28 -7.90 8.87
N ILE A 338 5.14 -8.81 8.42
CA ILE A 338 4.73 -10.16 7.98
C ILE A 338 4.06 -10.93 9.12
N GLU A 339 4.61 -10.87 10.34
CA GLU A 339 4.03 -11.52 11.53
C GLU A 339 2.63 -10.99 11.85
N ILE A 340 2.40 -9.68 11.76
CA ILE A 340 1.09 -9.06 11.98
C ILE A 340 0.09 -9.55 10.92
N VAL A 341 0.45 -9.50 9.64
CA VAL A 341 -0.42 -9.94 8.55
C VAL A 341 -0.74 -11.44 8.68
N CYS A 342 0.25 -12.28 8.91
CA CYS A 342 0.04 -13.72 9.13
C CYS A 342 -0.89 -13.99 10.32
N SER A 343 -0.81 -13.20 11.38
CA SER A 343 -1.72 -13.36 12.51
C SER A 343 -3.17 -13.00 12.16
N LEU A 344 -3.39 -11.94 11.38
CA LEU A 344 -4.72 -11.60 10.87
C LEU A 344 -5.27 -12.72 9.97
N VAL A 345 -4.49 -13.17 8.99
CA VAL A 345 -4.84 -14.26 8.07
C VAL A 345 -5.18 -15.54 8.86
N LYS A 346 -4.35 -15.93 9.83
CA LYS A 346 -4.57 -17.17 10.59
C LYS A 346 -5.87 -17.18 11.38
N ASN A 347 -6.29 -16.03 11.87
CA ASN A 347 -7.37 -15.92 12.84
C ASN A 347 -8.65 -15.31 12.27
N HIS A 348 -8.71 -14.93 10.98
CA HIS A 348 -9.79 -14.13 10.40
C HIS A 348 -11.20 -14.72 10.57
N LEU A 349 -11.34 -16.06 10.64
CA LEU A 349 -12.63 -16.74 10.90
C LEU A 349 -13.04 -16.73 12.39
N THR A 350 -12.08 -16.52 13.29
CA THR A 350 -12.25 -16.72 14.73
C THR A 350 -13.35 -15.84 15.34
N PRO A 351 -13.51 -14.55 14.98
CA PRO A 351 -14.58 -13.73 15.54
C PRO A 351 -15.96 -14.36 15.35
N PHE A 352 -16.25 -14.82 14.12
CA PHE A 352 -17.51 -15.45 13.80
C PHE A 352 -17.67 -16.83 14.49
N GLN A 353 -16.61 -17.63 14.55
CA GLN A 353 -16.61 -18.92 15.23
C GLN A 353 -16.86 -18.78 16.74
N LEU A 354 -16.24 -17.81 17.40
CA LEU A 354 -16.43 -17.57 18.84
C LEU A 354 -17.85 -17.10 19.14
N TYR A 355 -18.41 -16.25 18.27
CA TYR A 355 -19.78 -15.77 18.39
C TYR A 355 -20.79 -16.92 18.27
N LEU A 356 -20.69 -17.74 17.21
CA LEU A 356 -21.60 -18.88 17.00
C LEU A 356 -21.50 -19.93 18.12
N ALA A 357 -20.32 -20.10 18.72
CA ALA A 357 -20.10 -21.02 19.81
C ALA A 357 -20.41 -20.44 21.20
N GLU A 358 -20.91 -19.19 21.28
CA GLU A 358 -21.13 -18.46 22.54
C GLU A 358 -19.94 -18.57 23.50
N SER A 359 -18.74 -18.37 22.95
CA SER A 359 -17.50 -18.73 23.64
C SER A 359 -17.25 -17.90 24.88
N SER A 360 -16.58 -18.52 25.87
CA SER A 360 -16.23 -17.87 27.13
C SER A 360 -15.22 -16.72 26.96
N LEU A 361 -15.22 -15.81 27.94
CA LEU A 361 -14.24 -14.72 28.06
C LEU A 361 -12.79 -15.21 28.02
N LYS A 362 -12.50 -16.41 28.54
CA LYS A 362 -11.19 -17.05 28.46
C LYS A 362 -10.74 -17.29 27.01
N ALA A 363 -11.66 -17.70 26.13
CA ALA A 363 -11.34 -17.92 24.72
C ALA A 363 -10.97 -16.60 24.02
N ILE A 364 -11.66 -15.51 24.38
CA ILE A 364 -11.40 -14.16 23.86
C ILE A 364 -10.04 -13.64 24.35
N LYS A 365 -9.75 -13.81 25.65
CA LYS A 365 -8.43 -13.48 26.23
C LYS A 365 -7.31 -14.28 25.57
N ARG A 366 -7.56 -15.53 25.15
CA ARG A 366 -6.58 -16.32 24.40
C ARG A 366 -6.36 -15.80 22.98
N LEU A 367 -7.42 -15.29 22.34
CA LEU A 367 -7.35 -14.72 20.99
C LEU A 367 -6.55 -13.41 20.97
N SER A 368 -6.75 -12.53 21.96
CA SER A 368 -6.15 -11.18 22.03
C SER A 368 -4.61 -11.16 22.15
N LEU A 369 -4.00 -12.33 22.28
CA LEU A 369 -2.56 -12.51 22.42
C LEU A 369 -1.90 -12.91 21.13
N LYS A 370 -2.70 -13.48 20.24
CA LYS A 370 -2.29 -13.86 18.91
C LYS A 370 -2.42 -12.65 18.01
N VAL A 371 -3.49 -11.88 18.16
CA VAL A 371 -3.87 -10.82 17.23
C VAL A 371 -4.54 -9.65 17.97
N ASN A 372 -4.39 -8.44 17.43
CA ASN A 372 -5.18 -7.30 17.86
C ASN A 372 -6.66 -7.56 17.52
N ILE A 373 -7.55 -7.48 18.51
CA ILE A 373 -8.96 -7.81 18.35
C ILE A 373 -9.69 -6.82 17.44
N GLU A 374 -9.41 -5.53 17.57
CA GLU A 374 -10.03 -4.49 16.74
C GLU A 374 -9.64 -4.68 15.27
N ASP A 375 -8.35 -4.90 15.00
CA ASP A 375 -7.84 -5.14 13.66
C ASP A 375 -8.43 -6.41 13.03
N LEU A 376 -8.50 -7.49 13.83
CA LEU A 376 -9.11 -8.74 13.39
C LEU A 376 -10.59 -8.56 13.08
N CYS A 377 -11.30 -7.74 13.87
CA CYS A 377 -12.69 -7.42 13.63
C CYS A 377 -12.87 -6.68 12.29
N LEU A 378 -11.99 -5.74 11.95
CA LEU A 378 -12.03 -5.03 10.66
C LEU A 378 -11.83 -6.00 9.48
N VAL A 379 -10.87 -6.91 9.57
CA VAL A 379 -10.63 -7.92 8.53
C VAL A 379 -11.83 -8.86 8.38
N CYS A 380 -12.35 -9.39 9.49
CA CYS A 380 -13.50 -10.30 9.46
C CYS A 380 -14.78 -9.61 8.96
N LEU A 381 -15.00 -8.35 9.34
CA LEU A 381 -16.11 -7.54 8.83
C LEU A 381 -16.00 -7.33 7.32
N SER A 382 -14.80 -6.99 6.83
CA SER A 382 -14.54 -6.76 5.41
C SER A 382 -14.76 -8.02 4.56
N ASP A 383 -14.27 -9.18 5.02
CA ASP A 383 -14.54 -10.49 4.40
C ASP A 383 -16.05 -10.76 4.32
N CYS A 384 -16.80 -10.59 5.41
CA CYS A 384 -18.23 -10.85 5.35
C CYS A 384 -19.00 -9.85 4.47
N LEU A 385 -18.70 -8.55 4.58
CA LEU A 385 -19.38 -7.52 3.81
C LEU A 385 -19.04 -7.60 2.32
N GLY A 386 -17.88 -8.14 1.95
CA GLY A 386 -17.48 -8.39 0.56
C GLY A 386 -18.35 -9.41 -0.18
N ARG A 387 -19.11 -10.25 0.53
CA ARG A 387 -19.98 -11.27 -0.09
C ARG A 387 -21.26 -10.65 -0.66
N THR A 388 -21.95 -11.33 -1.57
CA THR A 388 -23.25 -10.84 -2.10
C THR A 388 -24.49 -11.50 -1.47
N ILE A 389 -24.30 -12.15 -0.32
CA ILE A 389 -25.38 -12.82 0.43
C ILE A 389 -26.42 -11.83 1.01
N LYS A 390 -27.65 -12.31 1.20
CA LYS A 390 -28.76 -11.52 1.76
C LYS A 390 -28.64 -11.23 3.26
N ASP A 391 -28.16 -12.20 4.04
CA ASP A 391 -28.08 -12.13 5.51
C ASP A 391 -26.63 -11.81 5.93
N LYS A 392 -26.27 -10.53 5.86
CA LYS A 392 -24.96 -10.04 6.33
C LYS A 392 -24.96 -9.67 7.82
N GLU A 393 -26.13 -9.45 8.43
CA GLU A 393 -26.26 -8.87 9.78
C GLU A 393 -25.59 -9.72 10.88
N LYS A 394 -25.47 -11.03 10.67
CA LYS A 394 -24.78 -11.92 11.59
C LYS A 394 -23.32 -11.53 11.83
N CYS A 395 -22.62 -11.00 10.83
CA CYS A 395 -21.22 -10.61 11.01
C CYS A 395 -21.08 -9.33 11.83
N PRO A 396 -21.73 -8.20 11.53
CA PRO A 396 -21.76 -7.03 12.41
C PRO A 396 -22.15 -7.39 13.86
N ASN A 397 -23.11 -8.31 14.05
CA ASN A 397 -23.47 -8.80 15.38
C ASN A 397 -22.32 -9.56 16.06
N ALA A 398 -21.64 -10.45 15.35
CA ALA A 398 -20.46 -11.16 15.86
C ALA A 398 -19.32 -10.21 16.23
N ILE A 399 -19.08 -9.20 15.39
CA ILE A 399 -18.06 -8.17 15.62
C ILE A 399 -18.40 -7.32 16.85
N SER A 400 -19.63 -6.81 16.93
CA SER A 400 -20.09 -6.04 18.08
C SER A 400 -20.00 -6.84 19.38
N TRP A 401 -20.42 -8.12 19.34
CA TRP A 401 -20.29 -9.04 20.47
C TRP A 401 -18.83 -9.19 20.92
N LEU A 402 -17.91 -9.47 20.00
CA LEU A 402 -16.50 -9.67 20.33
C LEU A 402 -15.85 -8.40 20.90
N LEU A 403 -16.12 -7.24 20.29
CA LEU A 403 -15.61 -5.96 20.77
C LEU A 403 -16.14 -5.62 22.17
N ASN A 404 -17.43 -5.86 22.44
CA ASN A 404 -18.00 -5.64 23.77
C ASN A 404 -17.38 -6.56 24.82
N LYS A 405 -17.18 -7.84 24.48
CA LYS A 405 -16.51 -8.80 25.36
C LYS A 405 -15.03 -8.48 25.60
N ALA A 406 -14.33 -7.95 24.59
CA ALA A 406 -12.96 -7.48 24.75
C ALA A 406 -12.88 -6.25 25.68
N LYS A 407 -13.85 -5.32 25.58
CA LYS A 407 -13.99 -4.18 26.50
C LYS A 407 -14.27 -4.62 27.94
N GLU A 408 -15.16 -5.60 28.14
CA GLU A 408 -15.43 -6.18 29.48
C GLU A 408 -14.17 -6.75 30.16
N LEU A 409 -13.17 -7.15 29.36
CA LEU A 409 -11.92 -7.74 29.84
C LEU A 409 -10.75 -6.76 29.96
N ASP A 410 -10.99 -5.46 29.74
CA ASP A 410 -9.93 -4.44 29.72
C ASP A 410 -8.81 -4.78 28.70
N ILE A 411 -9.16 -5.51 27.63
CA ILE A 411 -8.23 -5.87 26.56
C ILE A 411 -8.01 -4.62 25.70
N HIS A 412 -7.06 -3.81 26.12
CA HIS A 412 -6.62 -2.62 25.39
C HIS A 412 -5.38 -2.94 24.56
N ASN A 413 -5.55 -3.31 23.29
CA ASN A 413 -4.58 -3.24 22.18
C ASN A 413 -3.11 -3.66 22.43
N VAL A 414 -2.79 -4.31 23.54
CA VAL A 414 -1.45 -4.70 23.96
C VAL A 414 -1.49 -6.19 24.31
N PRO A 415 -0.68 -7.02 23.62
CA PRO A 415 -0.61 -8.43 23.95
C PRO A 415 -0.15 -8.62 25.39
N ILE A 416 -0.88 -9.42 26.16
CA ILE A 416 -0.52 -9.75 27.54
C ILE A 416 0.86 -10.42 27.50
N LYS A 417 1.85 -9.77 28.12
CA LYS A 417 3.21 -10.31 28.18
C LYS A 417 3.20 -11.64 28.93
N GLN A 418 3.77 -12.67 28.31
CA GLN A 418 3.98 -13.95 28.99
C GLN A 418 4.94 -13.73 30.18
N LEU A 419 4.50 -14.12 31.38
CA LEU A 419 5.29 -14.01 32.60
C LEU A 419 6.45 -15.01 32.60
N VAL A 420 6.22 -16.21 32.06
CA VAL A 420 7.22 -17.27 31.90
C VAL A 420 7.64 -17.33 30.43
N GLN A 421 8.95 -17.35 30.20
CA GLN A 421 9.57 -17.41 28.87
C GLN A 421 10.54 -18.59 28.79
N GLY A 422 11.00 -18.94 27.59
CA GLY A 422 11.94 -20.07 27.40
C GLY A 422 13.21 -19.97 28.25
N ARG A 423 13.72 -18.75 28.49
CA ARG A 423 14.84 -18.51 29.41
C ARG A 423 14.57 -18.91 30.86
N ASP A 424 13.31 -18.83 31.29
CA ASP A 424 12.90 -19.25 32.63
C ASP A 424 12.89 -20.78 32.73
N LEU A 425 12.44 -21.48 31.67
CA LEU A 425 12.53 -22.94 31.60
C LEU A 425 13.99 -23.43 31.63
N ILE A 426 14.90 -22.74 30.93
CA ILE A 426 16.34 -23.06 30.98
C ILE A 426 16.90 -22.87 32.40
N LYS A 427 16.50 -21.79 33.09
CA LYS A 427 16.90 -21.57 34.49
C LYS A 427 16.36 -22.63 35.45
N LEU A 428 15.23 -23.25 35.13
CA LEU A 428 14.64 -24.37 35.87
C LEU A 428 15.32 -25.73 35.54
N GLY A 429 16.28 -25.76 34.63
CA GLY A 429 17.04 -26.96 34.25
C GLY A 429 16.50 -27.69 33.03
N PHE A 430 15.45 -27.20 32.38
CA PHE A 430 14.95 -27.79 31.12
C PHE A 430 15.92 -27.50 29.97
N LYS A 431 16.15 -28.51 29.11
CA LYS A 431 16.93 -28.34 27.88
C LYS A 431 16.03 -27.91 26.72
N PRO A 432 16.46 -26.93 25.88
CA PRO A 432 15.70 -26.50 24.70
C PRO A 432 15.29 -27.69 23.82
N SER A 433 14.00 -27.80 23.53
CA SER A 433 13.40 -28.86 22.71
C SER A 433 12.01 -28.43 22.23
N ASP A 434 11.41 -29.19 21.32
CA ASP A 434 10.06 -28.93 20.79
C ASP A 434 8.98 -28.89 21.89
N LYS A 435 9.25 -29.54 23.03
CA LYS A 435 8.37 -29.52 24.22
C LYS A 435 8.27 -28.15 24.90
N PHE A 436 9.21 -27.23 24.66
CA PHE A 436 9.14 -25.88 25.22
C PHE A 436 7.85 -25.16 24.83
N LYS A 437 7.37 -25.38 23.61
CA LYS A 437 6.12 -24.78 23.15
C LYS A 437 4.94 -25.21 24.01
N GLU A 438 4.82 -26.50 24.28
CA GLU A 438 3.75 -27.06 25.12
C GLU A 438 3.83 -26.55 26.57
N ILE A 439 5.02 -26.52 27.14
CA ILE A 439 5.23 -26.05 28.52
C ILE A 439 4.94 -24.56 28.65
N LEU A 440 5.37 -23.74 27.68
CA LEU A 440 5.08 -22.31 27.66
C LEU A 440 3.60 -22.03 27.43
N GLU A 441 2.92 -22.80 26.57
CA GLU A 441 1.47 -22.72 26.42
C GLU A 441 0.75 -23.05 27.74
N PHE A 442 1.16 -24.11 28.44
CA PHE A 442 0.61 -24.47 29.76
C PHE A 442 0.86 -23.39 30.83
N ALA A 443 2.09 -22.88 30.91
CA ALA A 443 2.47 -21.82 31.85
C ALA A 443 1.61 -20.58 31.64
N PHE A 444 1.36 -20.29 30.38
CA PHE A 444 0.63 -19.12 29.98
C PHE A 444 -0.88 -19.29 30.15
N ASP A 445 -1.44 -20.49 29.95
CA ASP A 445 -2.82 -20.80 30.35
C ASP A 445 -3.03 -20.57 31.86
N LEU A 446 -2.07 -20.97 32.71
CA LEU A 446 -2.13 -20.69 34.15
C LEU A 446 -2.13 -19.19 34.49
N GLN A 447 -1.35 -18.39 33.75
CA GLN A 447 -1.36 -16.93 33.85
C GLN A 447 -2.73 -16.35 33.51
N LEU A 448 -3.37 -16.87 32.45
CA LEU A 448 -4.64 -16.35 31.99
C LEU A 448 -5.82 -16.78 32.87
N ASP A 449 -5.84 -18.04 33.29
CA ASP A 449 -6.99 -18.70 33.91
C ASP A 449 -7.14 -18.36 35.38
N PHE A 450 -6.00 -18.23 36.06
CA PHE A 450 -5.95 -18.12 37.51
C PHE A 450 -5.28 -16.82 37.97
N HIS A 451 -4.91 -15.94 37.04
CA HIS A 451 -4.18 -14.69 37.31
C HIS A 451 -2.94 -14.91 38.19
N LEU A 452 -2.29 -16.07 38.03
CA LEU A 452 -1.17 -16.45 38.88
C LEU A 452 0.06 -15.61 38.58
N GLU A 453 0.77 -15.25 39.64
CA GLU A 453 2.08 -14.65 39.52
C GLU A 453 3.10 -15.68 39.01
N LYS A 454 4.18 -15.17 38.39
CA LYS A 454 5.23 -15.97 37.75
C LYS A 454 5.74 -17.13 38.63
N ASN A 455 5.94 -16.89 39.92
CA ASN A 455 6.47 -17.89 40.85
C ASN A 455 5.52 -19.09 41.05
N LEU A 456 4.20 -18.83 41.11
CA LEU A 456 3.18 -19.87 41.24
C LEU A 456 3.03 -20.67 39.95
N ILE A 457 3.13 -20.00 38.80
CA ILE A 457 3.13 -20.67 37.49
C ILE A 457 4.33 -21.60 37.37
N ILE A 458 5.53 -21.12 37.73
CA ILE A 458 6.76 -21.93 37.73
C ILE A 458 6.60 -23.17 38.61
N LYS A 459 6.01 -23.03 39.81
CA LYS A 459 5.76 -24.18 40.69
C LYS A 459 4.85 -25.23 40.02
N LYS A 460 3.76 -24.78 39.39
CA LYS A 460 2.85 -25.68 38.67
C LYS A 460 3.47 -26.31 37.42
N ILE A 461 4.41 -25.64 36.75
CA ILE A 461 5.20 -26.23 35.66
C ILE A 461 6.01 -27.41 36.22
N MET A 462 6.77 -27.21 37.30
CA MET A 462 7.60 -28.25 37.92
C MET A 462 6.79 -29.42 38.52
N GLU A 463 5.52 -29.19 38.88
CA GLU A 463 4.61 -30.25 39.34
C GLU A 463 4.11 -31.13 38.19
N LYS A 464 4.04 -30.58 36.97
CA LYS A 464 3.46 -31.25 35.80
C LYS A 464 4.51 -31.85 34.85
N TYR A 465 5.67 -31.20 34.72
CA TYR A 465 6.75 -31.52 33.80
C TYR A 465 8.06 -31.64 34.55
#